data_AF-A0A1H0RZH1-F1
#
_entry.id   AF-A0A1H0RZH1-F1
#
_cell.length_a   1.000
_cell.length_b   1.000
_cell.length_c   1.000
_cell.angle_alpha   90.00
_cell.angle_beta   90.00
_cell.angle_gamma   90.00
#
_symmetry.space_group_name_H-M   'P 1'
#
loop_
_entity.id
_entity.type
_entity.pdbx_description
1 polymer ?
#
loop_
_entity_poly.entity_id
_entity_poly.type
_entity_poly.pdbx_seq_one_letter_code
_entity_poly.pdbx_strand_id
1 'polypeptide(L)'
;MTTTTLTRAEVEADIRETLGLVPSFFSRIPDELLAPEWELFKRLELDQTLIPNKYKELMGVALHAETKCAYIRADTKMYYHPWI
;
A
#
# COMPACT_ATOMS: atom_id res chain seq x y z
N MET A 1 -21.53 10.01 8.95
CA MET A 1 -20.60 8.89 8.72
C MET A 1 -19.85 8.70 10.02
N THR A 2 -20.10 7.59 10.72
CA THR A 2 -19.43 7.25 11.98
C THR A 2 -18.07 6.65 11.65
N THR A 3 -17.02 7.45 11.78
CA THR A 3 -15.63 6.98 11.66
C THR A 3 -15.33 6.14 12.90
N THR A 4 -15.25 4.82 12.75
CA THR A 4 -14.70 3.95 13.80
C THR A 4 -13.24 4.33 13.96
N THR A 5 -12.89 5.03 15.04
CA THR A 5 -11.51 5.39 15.36
C THR A 5 -10.76 4.15 15.84
N LEU A 6 -10.38 3.27 14.91
CA LEU A 6 -9.39 2.24 15.19
C LEU A 6 -8.07 2.94 15.54
N THR A 7 -7.42 2.47 16.59
CA THR A 7 -6.11 2.98 16.98
C THR A 7 -5.06 2.57 15.94
N ARG A 8 -4.01 3.37 15.76
CA ARG A 8 -2.90 3.05 14.85
C ARG A 8 -2.36 1.63 15.06
N ALA A 9 -2.22 1.22 16.32
CA ALA A 9 -1.70 -0.09 16.69
C ALA A 9 -2.58 -1.24 16.19
N GLU A 10 -3.91 -1.09 16.20
CA GLU A 10 -4.85 -2.09 15.70
C GLU A 10 -4.74 -2.21 14.17
N VAL A 11 -4.63 -1.09 13.47
CA VAL A 11 -4.47 -1.08 12.01
C VAL A 11 -3.11 -1.68 11.61
N GLU A 12 -2.03 -1.33 12.31
CA GLU A 12 -0.70 -1.91 12.05
C GLU A 12 -0.63 -3.41 12.37
N ALA A 13 -1.44 -3.91 13.31
CA ALA A 13 -1.59 -5.34 13.56
C ALA A 13 -2.28 -6.05 12.39
N ASP A 14 -3.39 -5.49 11.86
CA ASP A 14 -4.11 -6.02 10.68
C ASP A 14 -3.22 -6.01 9.43
N ILE A 15 -2.43 -4.94 9.24
CA ILE A 15 -1.45 -4.84 8.16
C ILE A 15 -0.41 -5.97 8.28
N ARG A 16 0.10 -6.22 9.49
CA ARG A 16 1.08 -7.29 9.73
C ARG A 16 0.50 -8.67 9.49
N GLU A 17 -0.76 -8.90 9.84
CA GLU A 17 -1.45 -10.17 9.57
C GLU A 17 -1.65 -10.39 8.07
N THR A 18 -2.02 -9.33 7.34
CA THR A 18 -2.32 -9.40 5.91
C THR A 18 -1.07 -9.48 5.03
N LEU A 19 -0.04 -8.67 5.33
CA LEU A 19 1.16 -8.53 4.50
C LEU A 19 2.41 -9.22 5.10
N GLY A 20 2.35 -9.67 6.35
CA GLY A 20 3.49 -10.24 7.09
C GLY A 20 4.46 -9.20 7.66
N LEU A 21 4.40 -7.96 7.21
CA LEU A 21 5.20 -6.83 7.66
C LEU A 21 4.41 -5.53 7.54
N VAL A 22 4.81 -4.48 8.25
CA VAL A 22 4.22 -3.14 8.12
C VAL A 22 5.09 -2.30 7.18
N PRO A 23 4.63 -1.98 5.96
CA PRO A 23 5.41 -1.18 5.03
C PRO A 23 5.69 0.24 5.56
N SER A 24 6.90 0.75 5.32
CA SER A 24 7.34 2.06 5.84
C SER A 24 6.56 3.26 5.29
N PHE A 25 5.84 3.11 4.18
CA PHE A 25 5.03 4.19 3.62
C PHE A 25 3.83 4.54 4.51
N PHE A 26 3.26 3.57 5.24
CA PHE A 26 2.17 3.82 6.19
C PHE A 26 2.60 4.65 7.40
N SER A 27 3.90 4.67 7.73
CA SER A 27 4.44 5.47 8.84
C SER A 27 4.38 6.99 8.58
N ARG A 28 4.19 7.41 7.33
CA ARG A 28 4.09 8.84 6.96
C ARG A 28 2.65 9.35 6.96
N ILE A 29 1.68 8.45 7.06
CA ILE A 29 0.26 8.78 7.02
C ILE A 29 -0.19 9.21 8.42
N PRO A 30 -0.92 10.33 8.59
CA PRO A 30 -1.49 10.71 9.88
C PRO A 30 -2.41 9.63 10.45
N ASP A 31 -2.45 9.49 11.78
CA ASP A 31 -3.21 8.44 12.47
C ASP A 31 -4.69 8.41 12.09
N GLU A 32 -5.30 9.59 11.92
CA GLU A 32 -6.71 9.77 11.55
C GLU A 32 -7.03 9.24 10.14
N LEU A 33 -6.03 9.16 9.27
CA LEU A 33 -6.16 8.71 7.88
C LEU A 33 -5.68 7.28 7.66
N LEU A 34 -4.99 6.68 8.64
CA LEU A 34 -4.41 5.35 8.46
C LEU A 34 -5.48 4.27 8.26
N ALA A 35 -6.53 4.28 9.08
CA ALA A 35 -7.63 3.32 8.96
C ALA A 35 -8.37 3.39 7.61
N PRO A 36 -8.85 4.56 7.13
CA PRO A 36 -9.51 4.65 5.83
C PRO A 36 -8.56 4.37 4.66
N GLU A 37 -7.28 4.75 4.75
CA GLU A 37 -6.30 4.44 3.71
C GLU A 37 -6.06 2.93 3.61
N TRP A 38 -5.96 2.23 4.75
CA TRP A 38 -5.78 0.79 4.75
C TRP A 38 -6.97 0.04 4.14
N GLU A 39 -8.19 0.47 4.44
CA GLU A 39 -9.39 -0.07 3.79
C GLU A 39 -9.40 0.18 2.27
N LEU A 40 -8.95 1.37 1.83
CA LEU A 40 -8.80 1.66 0.41
C LEU A 40 -7.74 0.76 -0.24
N PHE A 41 -6.60 0.58 0.41
CA PHE A 41 -5.51 -0.28 -0.07
C PHE A 41 -5.98 -1.73 -0.25
N LYS A 42 -6.68 -2.28 0.75
CA LYS A 42 -7.26 -3.63 0.66
C LYS A 42 -8.18 -3.77 -0.55
N ARG A 43 -9.05 -2.78 -0.78
CA ARG A 43 -10.01 -2.81 -1.90
C ARG A 43 -9.37 -2.62 -3.27
N LEU A 44 -8.34 -1.78 -3.38
CA LEU A 44 -7.72 -1.48 -4.67
C LEU A 44 -6.70 -2.55 -5.06
N GLU A 45 -5.78 -2.87 -4.17
CA GLU A 45 -4.63 -3.73 -4.50
C GLU A 45 -4.91 -5.21 -4.24
N LEU A 46 -5.52 -5.54 -3.10
CA LEU A 46 -5.64 -6.93 -2.64
C LEU A 46 -6.94 -7.61 -3.08
N ASP A 47 -8.05 -6.88 -3.17
CA ASP A 47 -9.36 -7.44 -3.48
C ASP A 47 -9.46 -7.94 -4.93
N GLN A 48 -10.22 -9.01 -5.14
CA GLN A 48 -10.39 -9.58 -6.48
C GLN A 48 -11.37 -8.73 -7.29
N THR A 49 -10.86 -8.08 -8.32
CA THR A 49 -11.68 -7.31 -9.28
C THR A 49 -11.67 -7.97 -10.65
N LEU A 50 -12.36 -7.38 -11.63
CA LEU A 50 -12.25 -7.78 -13.04
C LEU A 50 -10.80 -7.76 -13.56
N ILE A 51 -9.95 -6.92 -12.97
CA ILE A 51 -8.51 -6.90 -13.23
C ILE A 51 -7.86 -7.83 -12.20
N PRO A 52 -7.21 -8.93 -12.62
CA PRO A 52 -6.47 -9.80 -11.71
C PRO A 52 -5.32 -9.03 -11.04
N ASN A 53 -5.04 -9.33 -9.77
CA ASN A 53 -4.05 -8.58 -8.97
C ASN A 53 -2.67 -8.50 -9.64
N LYS A 54 -2.22 -9.57 -10.30
CA LYS A 54 -0.97 -9.55 -11.09
C LYS A 54 -0.90 -8.40 -12.10
N TYR A 55 -2.02 -8.06 -12.75
CA TYR A 55 -2.05 -6.96 -13.71
C TYR A 55 -2.09 -5.59 -13.03
N LYS A 56 -2.74 -5.48 -11.86
CA LYS A 56 -2.72 -4.24 -11.07
C LYS A 56 -1.28 -3.87 -10.67
N GLU A 57 -0.52 -4.85 -10.19
CA GLU A 57 0.90 -4.68 -9.86
C GLU A 57 1.73 -4.22 -11.08
N LEU A 58 1.52 -4.83 -12.25
CA LEU A 58 2.23 -4.43 -13.48
C LEU A 58 1.87 -3.00 -13.92
N MET A 59 0.61 -2.59 -13.77
CA MET A 59 0.17 -1.22 -14.03
C MET A 59 0.80 -0.23 -13.03
N GLY A 60 0.86 -0.60 -11.75
CA GLY A 60 1.54 0.18 -10.71
C GLY A 60 3.01 0.40 -11.04
N VAL A 61 3.74 -0.67 -11.39
CA VAL A 61 5.16 -0.59 -11.80
C VAL A 61 5.35 0.32 -13.00
N ALA A 62 4.52 0.19 -14.05
CA ALA A 62 4.61 1.02 -15.24
C ALA A 62 4.37 2.51 -14.92
N LEU A 63 3.35 2.83 -14.13
CA LEU A 63 3.06 4.20 -13.71
C LEU A 63 4.21 4.77 -12.86
N HIS A 64 4.75 3.98 -11.95
CA HIS A 64 5.85 4.39 -11.08
C HIS A 64 7.15 4.67 -11.86
N ALA A 65 7.42 3.91 -12.93
CA ALA A 65 8.55 4.15 -13.82
C ALA A 65 8.44 5.50 -14.57
N GLU A 66 7.23 5.85 -15.02
CA GLU A 66 7.01 7.05 -15.84
C GLU A 66 6.83 8.34 -15.01
N THR A 67 6.34 8.24 -13.78
CA THR A 67 5.98 9.43 -12.97
C THR A 67 7.21 10.26 -12.55
N LYS A 68 8.45 9.76 -12.72
CA LYS A 68 9.73 10.44 -12.41
C LYS A 68 9.78 11.16 -11.04
N CYS A 69 8.96 10.73 -10.08
CA CYS A 69 8.90 11.30 -8.74
C CYS A 69 9.88 10.55 -7.81
N ALA A 70 10.68 11.30 -7.04
CA ALA A 70 11.70 10.71 -6.16
C ALA A 70 11.11 9.82 -5.05
N TYR A 71 9.88 10.13 -4.59
CA TYR A 71 9.17 9.35 -3.57
C TYR A 71 8.72 7.99 -4.12
N ILE A 72 8.03 8.01 -5.25
CA ILE A 72 7.51 6.81 -5.93
C ILE A 72 8.64 5.88 -6.41
N ARG A 73 9.79 6.43 -6.83
CA ARG A 73 11.00 5.65 -7.13
C ARG A 73 11.56 4.88 -5.94
N ALA A 74 11.34 5.34 -4.70
CA ALA A 74 11.82 4.67 -3.51
C ALA A 74 10.98 3.44 -3.17
N ASP A 75 9.65 3.50 -3.37
CA ASP A 75 8.76 2.34 -3.20
C ASP A 75 8.96 1.30 -4.31
N THR A 76 9.30 1.72 -5.54
CA THR A 76 9.68 0.76 -6.60
C THR A 76 10.97 -0.02 -6.28
N LYS A 77 11.80 0.42 -5.34
CA LYS A 77 12.96 -0.37 -4.88
C LYS A 77 12.56 -1.62 -4.10
N MET A 78 11.33 -1.72 -3.59
CA MET A 78 10.80 -2.98 -3.05
C MET A 78 10.66 -4.05 -4.16
N TYR A 79 10.43 -3.64 -5.40
CA TYR A 79 10.36 -4.53 -6.57
C TYR A 79 11.71 -4.72 -7.28
N TYR A 80 12.77 -3.99 -6.89
CA TYR A 80 14.02 -3.86 -7.65
C TYR A 80 15.32 -4.07 -6.85
N HIS A 81 15.35 -5.03 -5.92
CA HIS A 81 16.59 -5.42 -5.22
C HIS A 81 16.94 -6.90 -5.49
N PRO A 82 18.22 -7.27 -5.73
CA PRO A 82 19.18 -6.76 -6.70
C PRO A 82 19.37 -7.82 -7.83
N TRP A 83 18.78 -7.61 -9.00
CA TRP A 83 19.12 -8.40 -10.21
C TRP A 83 19.51 -7.48 -11.38
N ILE A 84 20.25 -6.42 -11.05
CA ILE A 84 21.23 -5.74 -11.92
C ILE A 84 22.45 -5.45 -11.06
#